data_AF-A0A2D5HNF6-F1
#
_entry.id   AF-A0A2D5HNF6-F1
#
_cell.length_a   1.000
_cell.length_b   1.000
_cell.length_c   1.000
_cell.angle_alpha   90.00
_cell.angle_beta   90.00
_cell.angle_gamma   90.00
#
_symmetry.space_group_name_H-M   'P 1'
#
loop_
_entity.id
_entity.type
_entity.pdbx_description
1 polymer ?
#
loop_
_entity_poly.entity_id
_entity_poly.type
_entity_poly.pdbx_seq_one_letter_code
_entity_poly.pdbx_strand_id
1 'polypeptide(L)'
;MNAVGHPYPKETHEICLKSDAVLFGAIGDPKFDNDPLAKIRPEQGLLEMRKKLGLFANVRPTFTFPSLLDKSPLKKERIEGTDLIFLRELTGGIYFGDRGRKDNGNTAYDTCTYTRDEIKRLAIMGFELAMKRSKKLCCVDKANVLESSRLWRETVQGIEKNYPEVDVSYEFVDAVAMRLVQWPNSYDVLITENLFGDILTDEASVISGSMGLMPSASVGSKNALYEPIHGSFPEAAGLGIANPLATILSAAMMFEMSFNMRKEGKEIRNAVNYSLREGKVTQDLIEKGNKSLSTSEVGDFLVELIK
;
A
#
# COMPACT_ATOMS: atom_id res chain seq x y z
N MET A 1 -0.73 18.53 13.96
CA MET A 1 -1.76 18.65 15.02
C MET A 1 -1.22 19.31 16.29
N ASN A 2 -0.40 18.64 17.11
CA ASN A 2 0.00 19.19 18.43
C ASN A 2 0.87 20.45 18.37
N ALA A 3 1.77 20.56 17.38
CA ALA A 3 2.71 21.69 17.31
C ALA A 3 2.12 22.96 16.67
N VAL A 4 1.27 22.80 15.64
CA VAL A 4 0.86 23.91 14.76
C VAL A 4 -0.64 23.89 14.41
N GLY A 5 -1.44 23.04 15.05
CA GLY A 5 -2.90 22.99 14.84
C GLY A 5 -3.38 22.43 13.48
N HIS A 6 -2.47 22.16 12.54
CA HIS A 6 -2.79 21.58 11.23
C HIS A 6 -2.17 20.18 11.07
N PRO A 7 -2.84 19.20 10.43
CA PRO A 7 -2.28 17.87 10.20
C PRO A 7 -1.22 17.85 9.08
N TYR A 8 -1.26 18.77 8.12
CA TYR A 8 -0.27 18.90 7.05
C TYR A 8 0.07 20.38 6.76
N PRO A 9 1.00 20.99 7.53
CA PRO A 9 1.29 22.42 7.41
C PRO A 9 2.05 22.76 6.11
N LYS A 10 1.99 24.03 5.70
CA LYS A 10 2.56 24.50 4.43
C LYS A 10 4.07 24.26 4.34
N GLU A 11 4.77 24.44 5.44
CA GLU A 11 6.21 24.24 5.55
C GLU A 11 6.60 22.79 5.24
N THR A 12 5.84 21.82 5.77
CA THR A 12 6.02 20.40 5.45
C THR A 12 5.77 20.13 3.97
N HIS A 13 4.73 20.75 3.39
CA HIS A 13 4.45 20.61 1.96
C HIS A 13 5.60 21.10 1.08
N GLU A 14 6.16 22.28 1.39
CA GLU A 14 7.28 22.83 0.63
C GLU A 14 8.54 21.96 0.71
N ILE A 15 8.80 21.33 1.86
CA ILE A 15 9.89 20.35 2.00
C ILE A 15 9.61 19.14 1.11
N CYS A 16 8.44 18.49 1.26
CA CYS A 16 8.08 17.31 0.48
C CYS A 16 8.12 17.57 -1.04
N LEU A 17 7.69 18.75 -1.48
CA LEU A 17 7.67 19.11 -2.89
C LEU A 17 9.08 19.25 -3.49
N LYS A 18 10.05 19.73 -2.69
CA LYS A 18 11.45 19.95 -3.09
C LYS A 18 12.31 18.70 -2.96
N SER A 19 11.88 17.70 -2.20
CA SER A 19 12.60 16.44 -2.02
C SER A 19 12.48 15.50 -3.22
N ASP A 20 13.54 14.74 -3.50
CA ASP A 20 13.54 13.68 -4.52
C ASP A 20 12.63 12.49 -4.13
N ALA A 21 12.51 12.24 -2.83
CA ALA A 21 11.62 11.23 -2.25
C ALA A 21 11.23 11.62 -0.82
N VAL A 22 10.09 11.09 -0.35
CA VAL A 22 9.61 11.24 1.03
C VAL A 22 9.54 9.86 1.68
N LEU A 23 10.25 9.64 2.78
CA LEU A 23 10.05 8.46 3.63
C LEU A 23 9.15 8.86 4.80
N PHE A 24 8.02 8.20 4.93
CA PHE A 24 6.98 8.49 5.91
C PHE A 24 6.85 7.32 6.90
N GLY A 25 6.64 7.64 8.17
CA GLY A 25 6.48 6.66 9.24
C GLY A 25 5.05 6.14 9.30
N ALA A 26 4.28 6.64 10.26
CA ALA A 26 2.87 6.29 10.40
C ALA A 26 2.06 7.51 10.86
N ILE A 27 0.75 7.43 10.68
CA ILE A 27 -0.21 8.43 11.15
C ILE A 27 -1.36 7.75 11.89
N GLY A 28 -1.98 8.49 12.81
CA GLY A 28 -3.09 8.03 13.63
C GLY A 28 -2.83 8.27 15.11
N ASP A 29 -3.85 8.73 15.83
CA ASP A 29 -3.82 8.92 17.27
C ASP A 29 -5.25 8.65 17.81
N PRO A 30 -5.44 7.71 18.75
CA PRO A 30 -6.74 7.29 19.27
C PRO A 30 -7.59 8.43 19.81
N LYS A 31 -6.96 9.54 20.19
CA LYS A 31 -7.64 10.78 20.59
C LYS A 31 -8.58 11.32 19.51
N PHE A 32 -8.33 11.04 18.24
CA PHE A 32 -9.11 11.54 17.10
C PHE A 32 -10.02 10.48 16.47
N ASP A 33 -9.91 9.22 16.85
CA ASP A 33 -10.58 8.09 16.19
C ASP A 33 -12.05 7.94 16.59
N ASN A 34 -12.38 8.20 17.86
CA ASN A 34 -13.70 7.89 18.43
C ASN A 34 -14.73 9.02 18.32
N ASP A 35 -14.36 10.20 17.84
CA ASP A 35 -15.29 11.33 17.69
C ASP A 35 -15.72 11.50 16.21
N PRO A 36 -16.94 11.05 15.83
CA PRO A 36 -17.47 11.25 14.48
C PRO A 36 -17.72 12.73 14.14
N LEU A 37 -17.71 13.63 15.12
CA LEU A 37 -17.87 15.08 14.95
C LEU A 37 -16.53 15.83 14.86
N ALA A 38 -15.39 15.14 15.03
CA ALA A 38 -14.07 15.74 14.93
C ALA A 38 -13.87 16.40 13.56
N LYS A 39 -13.75 17.73 13.56
CA LYS A 39 -13.56 18.53 12.34
C LYS A 39 -12.20 18.30 11.68
N ILE A 40 -11.18 18.02 12.49
CA ILE A 40 -9.81 17.81 12.03
C ILE A 40 -9.33 16.45 12.52
N ARG A 41 -8.86 15.62 11.59
CA ARG A 41 -8.29 14.30 11.89
C ARG A 41 -6.89 14.17 11.28
N PRO A 42 -5.97 13.42 11.91
CA PRO A 42 -4.63 13.20 11.37
C PRO A 42 -4.65 12.71 9.91
N GLU A 43 -5.52 11.77 9.56
CA GLU A 43 -5.62 11.12 8.25
C GLU A 43 -5.93 12.12 7.13
N GLN A 44 -6.63 13.22 7.45
CA GLN A 44 -6.89 14.30 6.49
C GLN A 44 -5.58 14.91 5.98
N GLY A 45 -4.54 14.99 6.82
CA GLY A 45 -3.22 15.48 6.40
C GLY A 45 -2.54 14.57 5.39
N LEU A 46 -2.66 13.26 5.55
CA LEU A 46 -2.10 12.28 4.59
C LEU A 46 -2.84 12.35 3.25
N LEU A 47 -4.17 12.44 3.27
CA LEU A 47 -4.99 12.62 2.06
C LEU A 47 -4.65 13.94 1.34
N GLU A 48 -4.52 15.02 2.09
CA GLU A 48 -4.14 16.34 1.56
C GLU A 48 -2.73 16.31 0.95
N MET A 49 -1.76 15.68 1.63
CA MET A 49 -0.40 15.51 1.12
C MET A 49 -0.40 14.74 -0.20
N ARG A 50 -1.04 13.57 -0.26
CA ARG A 50 -1.12 12.75 -1.47
C ARG A 50 -1.72 13.52 -2.63
N LYS A 51 -2.80 14.28 -2.39
CA LYS A 51 -3.45 15.10 -3.41
C LYS A 51 -2.56 16.26 -3.89
N LYS A 52 -1.97 17.03 -2.97
CA LYS A 52 -1.13 18.20 -3.32
C LYS A 52 0.17 17.81 -4.02
N LEU A 53 0.76 16.68 -3.66
CA LEU A 53 1.95 16.13 -4.33
C LEU A 53 1.61 15.35 -5.62
N GLY A 54 0.32 15.15 -5.92
CA GLY A 54 -0.13 14.43 -7.11
C GLY A 54 0.22 12.93 -7.10
N LEU A 55 0.27 12.31 -5.92
CA LEU A 55 0.66 10.90 -5.72
C LEU A 55 -0.53 9.98 -6.05
N PHE A 56 -0.81 9.79 -7.32
CA PHE A 56 -2.03 9.11 -7.78
C PHE A 56 -1.98 7.58 -7.75
N ALA A 57 -0.79 6.97 -7.74
CA ALA A 57 -0.61 5.53 -7.81
C ALA A 57 -0.04 4.99 -6.50
N ASN A 58 -0.82 4.22 -5.75
CA ASN A 58 -0.32 3.47 -4.61
C ASN A 58 0.13 2.08 -5.04
N VAL A 59 1.42 1.81 -4.94
CA VAL A 59 2.08 0.54 -5.21
C VAL A 59 2.16 -0.25 -3.91
N ARG A 60 1.44 -1.37 -3.84
CA ARG A 60 1.42 -2.28 -2.69
C ARG A 60 1.81 -3.69 -3.13
N PRO A 61 3.10 -4.06 -3.01
CA PRO A 61 3.51 -5.44 -3.21
C PRO A 61 2.99 -6.33 -2.06
N THR A 62 2.57 -7.54 -2.39
CA THR A 62 2.24 -8.60 -1.45
C THR A 62 3.02 -9.83 -1.84
N PHE A 63 3.90 -10.25 -0.93
CA PHE A 63 4.76 -11.40 -1.14
C PHE A 63 4.94 -12.18 0.15
N THR A 64 5.21 -13.47 0.01
CA THR A 64 5.47 -14.36 1.15
C THR A 64 6.95 -14.51 1.44
N PHE A 65 7.30 -14.61 2.72
CA PHE A 65 8.63 -15.00 3.16
C PHE A 65 8.64 -16.50 3.47
N PRO A 66 9.56 -17.30 2.91
CA PRO A 66 9.60 -18.75 3.15
C PRO A 66 9.63 -19.13 4.64
N SER A 67 10.31 -18.33 5.49
CA SER A 67 10.41 -18.55 6.93
C SER A 67 9.15 -18.16 7.72
N LEU A 68 8.16 -17.52 7.09
CA LEU A 68 6.95 -17.03 7.75
C LEU A 68 5.65 -17.61 7.17
N LEU A 69 5.74 -18.58 6.24
CA LEU A 69 4.55 -19.20 5.63
C LEU A 69 3.58 -19.75 6.70
N ASP A 70 4.11 -20.32 7.79
CA ASP A 70 3.31 -20.89 8.88
C ASP A 70 2.66 -19.83 9.78
N LYS A 71 3.00 -18.54 9.61
CA LYS A 71 2.34 -17.41 10.29
C LYS A 71 1.10 -16.93 9.54
N SER A 72 0.94 -17.30 8.26
CA SER A 72 -0.23 -16.94 7.49
C SER A 72 -1.49 -17.63 8.04
N PRO A 73 -2.66 -16.96 8.02
CA PRO A 73 -3.93 -17.63 8.33
C PRO A 73 -4.36 -18.63 7.23
N LEU A 74 -3.68 -18.63 6.08
CA LEU A 74 -3.99 -19.48 4.94
C LEU A 74 -3.08 -20.72 4.90
N LYS A 75 -3.57 -21.78 4.27
CA LYS A 75 -2.79 -23.00 4.08
C LYS A 75 -1.54 -22.71 3.25
N LYS A 76 -0.39 -23.20 3.72
CA LYS A 76 0.93 -22.99 3.11
C LYS A 76 0.95 -23.28 1.60
N GLU A 77 0.36 -24.39 1.16
CA GLU A 77 0.33 -24.79 -0.25
C GLU A 77 -0.45 -23.84 -1.17
N ARG A 78 -1.27 -22.94 -0.63
CA ARG A 78 -2.01 -21.93 -1.41
C ARG A 78 -1.21 -20.65 -1.63
N ILE A 79 -0.33 -20.32 -0.68
CA ILE A 79 0.32 -19.02 -0.60
C ILE A 79 1.81 -19.07 -0.90
N GLU A 80 2.43 -20.24 -0.85
CA GLU A 80 3.84 -20.41 -1.17
C GLU A 80 4.13 -19.87 -2.57
N GLY A 81 5.09 -18.94 -2.67
CA GLY A 81 5.44 -18.28 -3.91
C GLY A 81 4.58 -17.08 -4.29
N THR A 82 3.69 -16.60 -3.42
CA THR A 82 2.90 -15.38 -3.70
C THR A 82 3.84 -14.21 -3.89
N ASP A 83 3.71 -13.55 -5.04
CA ASP A 83 4.36 -12.29 -5.41
C ASP A 83 3.44 -11.56 -6.38
N LEU A 84 2.60 -10.69 -5.83
CA LEU A 84 1.69 -9.84 -6.59
C LEU A 84 1.88 -8.38 -6.21
N ILE A 85 1.45 -7.47 -7.08
CA ILE A 85 1.47 -6.03 -6.85
C ILE A 85 0.11 -5.44 -7.17
N PHE A 86 -0.47 -4.74 -6.19
CA PHE A 86 -1.57 -3.84 -6.44
C PHE A 86 -1.07 -2.46 -6.83
N LEU A 87 -1.68 -1.89 -7.87
CA LEU A 87 -1.71 -0.47 -8.14
C LEU A 87 -3.12 0.04 -7.85
N ARG A 88 -3.23 0.81 -6.78
CA ARG A 88 -4.47 1.46 -6.34
C ARG A 88 -4.47 2.92 -6.77
N GLU A 89 -5.55 3.39 -7.36
CA GLU A 89 -5.76 4.83 -7.56
C GLU A 89 -5.91 5.52 -6.20
N LEU A 90 -5.18 6.60 -5.94
CA LEU A 90 -5.02 7.15 -4.59
C LEU A 90 -5.57 8.56 -4.39
N THR A 91 -5.96 9.25 -5.46
CA THR A 91 -6.27 10.70 -5.44
C THR A 91 -7.67 11.07 -5.94
N GLY A 92 -8.46 10.09 -6.36
CA GLY A 92 -9.84 10.23 -6.84
C GLY A 92 -10.79 9.23 -6.20
N GLY A 93 -11.93 9.00 -6.86
CA GLY A 93 -12.98 8.11 -6.37
C GLY A 93 -13.73 8.67 -5.16
N ILE A 94 -14.44 7.78 -4.46
CA ILE A 94 -15.34 8.13 -3.35
C ILE A 94 -14.64 8.90 -2.21
N TYR A 95 -13.33 8.71 -2.03
CA TYR A 95 -12.54 9.38 -1.00
C TYR A 95 -12.28 10.86 -1.26
N PHE A 96 -12.49 11.33 -2.50
CA PHE A 96 -12.31 12.74 -2.86
C PHE A 96 -13.55 13.35 -3.52
N GLY A 97 -14.62 12.57 -3.71
CA GLY A 97 -15.89 13.05 -4.21
C GLY A 97 -16.71 13.79 -3.14
N ASP A 98 -17.74 14.49 -3.64
CA ASP A 98 -18.66 15.26 -2.81
C ASP A 98 -19.40 14.36 -1.82
N ARG A 99 -19.57 14.86 -0.59
CA ARG A 99 -20.17 14.12 0.52
C ARG A 99 -20.91 15.04 1.46
N GLY A 100 -21.92 14.51 2.13
CA GLY A 100 -22.64 15.27 3.14
C GLY A 100 -23.86 14.56 3.68
N ARG A 101 -24.68 15.34 4.39
CA ARG A 101 -25.96 14.89 4.93
C ARG A 101 -27.09 15.76 4.39
N LYS A 102 -28.26 15.15 4.19
CA LYS A 102 -29.53 15.77 3.79
C LYS A 102 -30.61 15.43 4.82
N ASP A 103 -31.81 15.98 4.66
CA ASP A 103 -33.00 15.63 5.45
C ASP A 103 -32.77 15.76 6.97
N ASN A 104 -32.20 16.89 7.39
CA ASN A 104 -31.82 17.17 8.78
C ASN A 104 -30.89 16.10 9.39
N GLY A 105 -30.07 15.44 8.58
CA GLY A 105 -29.10 14.44 9.03
C GLY A 105 -29.53 12.99 8.83
N ASN A 106 -30.78 12.74 8.41
CA ASN A 106 -31.33 11.38 8.24
C ASN A 106 -30.90 10.69 6.94
N THR A 107 -30.35 11.45 6.00
CA THR A 107 -29.79 10.91 4.75
C THR A 107 -28.33 11.30 4.66
N ALA A 108 -27.44 10.37 4.34
CA ALA A 108 -26.02 10.64 4.05
C ALA A 108 -25.70 10.22 2.61
N TYR A 109 -24.72 10.89 1.99
CA TYR A 109 -24.24 10.53 0.66
C TYR A 109 -22.74 10.74 0.54
N ASP A 110 -22.13 9.90 -0.29
CA ASP A 110 -20.74 9.97 -0.73
C ASP A 110 -20.71 9.65 -2.22
N THR A 111 -20.03 10.47 -3.01
CA THR A 111 -20.08 10.37 -4.48
C THR A 111 -18.79 9.73 -5.01
N CYS A 112 -18.90 8.63 -5.76
CA CYS A 112 -17.75 8.06 -6.47
C CYS A 112 -17.68 8.63 -7.90
N THR A 113 -16.63 9.38 -8.21
CA THR A 113 -16.40 9.95 -9.55
C THR A 113 -14.99 9.65 -10.03
N TYR A 114 -14.88 9.34 -11.32
CA TYR A 114 -13.62 9.21 -12.03
C TYR A 114 -13.72 9.85 -13.41
N THR A 115 -12.62 10.46 -13.84
CA THR A 115 -12.38 10.86 -15.22
C THR A 115 -11.56 9.81 -15.95
N ARG A 116 -11.66 9.77 -17.29
CA ARG A 116 -10.82 8.87 -18.09
C ARG A 116 -9.33 9.11 -17.89
N ASP A 117 -8.91 10.36 -17.69
CA ASP A 117 -7.50 10.71 -17.49
C ASP A 117 -6.95 10.16 -16.16
N GLU A 118 -7.75 10.20 -15.08
CA GLU A 118 -7.38 9.60 -13.79
C GLU A 118 -7.19 8.09 -13.88
N ILE A 119 -8.07 7.42 -14.63
CA ILE A 119 -7.98 5.97 -14.88
C ILE A 119 -6.77 5.67 -15.78
N LYS A 120 -6.61 6.42 -16.86
CA LYS A 120 -5.59 6.20 -17.89
C LYS A 120 -4.18 6.26 -17.33
N ARG A 121 -3.87 7.26 -16.49
CA ARG A 121 -2.52 7.38 -15.89
C ARG A 121 -2.15 6.20 -15.01
N LEU A 122 -3.10 5.64 -14.24
CA LEU A 122 -2.86 4.45 -13.43
C LEU A 122 -2.74 3.19 -14.30
N ALA A 123 -3.64 3.05 -15.28
CA ALA A 123 -3.64 1.91 -16.18
C ALA A 123 -2.33 1.80 -16.97
N ILE A 124 -1.80 2.90 -17.50
CA ILE A 124 -0.49 2.93 -18.17
C ILE A 124 0.62 2.42 -17.24
N MET A 125 0.68 2.90 -16.00
CA MET A 125 1.64 2.39 -15.01
C MET A 125 1.47 0.89 -14.74
N GLY A 126 0.22 0.40 -14.68
CA GLY A 126 -0.07 -1.03 -14.52
C GLY A 126 0.44 -1.88 -15.67
N PHE A 127 0.17 -1.46 -16.90
CA PHE A 127 0.68 -2.15 -18.09
C PHE A 127 2.21 -2.13 -18.16
N GLU A 128 2.85 -0.99 -17.88
CA GLU A 128 4.31 -0.89 -17.84
C GLU A 128 4.94 -1.75 -16.74
N LEU A 129 4.26 -1.89 -15.60
CA LEU A 129 4.69 -2.77 -14.52
C LEU A 129 4.53 -4.25 -14.93
N ALA A 130 3.39 -4.62 -15.50
CA ALA A 130 3.13 -5.99 -15.96
C ALA A 130 4.15 -6.42 -17.03
N MET A 131 4.52 -5.52 -17.95
CA MET A 131 5.55 -5.76 -18.97
C MET A 131 6.93 -6.09 -18.40
N LYS A 132 7.23 -5.62 -17.19
CA LYS A 132 8.50 -5.90 -16.48
C LYS A 132 8.42 -7.13 -15.58
N ARG A 133 7.25 -7.77 -15.51
CA ARG A 133 6.93 -8.92 -14.65
C ARG A 133 6.46 -10.09 -15.52
N SER A 134 5.43 -10.83 -15.12
CA SER A 134 4.95 -12.02 -15.83
C SER A 134 4.02 -11.70 -17.00
N LYS A 135 3.87 -10.41 -17.36
CA LYS A 135 2.97 -9.90 -18.40
C LYS A 135 1.50 -10.28 -18.15
N LYS A 136 1.08 -10.27 -16.88
CA LYS A 136 -0.32 -10.47 -16.48
C LYS A 136 -0.83 -9.25 -15.75
N LEU A 137 -2.02 -8.78 -16.13
CA LEU A 137 -2.68 -7.65 -15.49
C LEU A 137 -4.16 -7.97 -15.25
N CYS A 138 -4.63 -7.79 -14.02
CA CYS A 138 -6.04 -7.91 -13.66
C CYS A 138 -6.62 -6.53 -13.36
N CYS A 139 -7.62 -6.11 -14.14
CA CYS A 139 -8.43 -4.93 -13.84
C CYS A 139 -9.60 -5.33 -12.93
N VAL A 140 -9.62 -4.79 -11.72
CA VAL A 140 -10.63 -5.12 -10.70
C VAL A 140 -11.65 -4.00 -10.59
N ASP A 141 -12.93 -4.33 -10.77
CA ASP A 141 -14.03 -3.36 -10.79
C ASP A 141 -15.37 -3.92 -10.27
N LYS A 142 -16.46 -3.16 -10.40
CA LYS A 142 -17.84 -3.63 -10.21
C LYS A 142 -18.73 -3.22 -11.38
N ALA A 143 -18.27 -3.45 -12.61
CA ALA A 143 -18.90 -2.94 -13.84
C ALA A 143 -20.31 -3.52 -14.11
N ASN A 144 -20.69 -4.61 -13.44
CA ASN A 144 -22.05 -5.13 -13.47
C ASN A 144 -23.06 -4.21 -12.76
N VAL A 145 -22.61 -3.33 -11.84
CA VAL A 145 -23.48 -2.45 -11.05
C VAL A 145 -23.14 -0.97 -11.24
N LEU A 146 -21.85 -0.58 -11.20
CA LEU A 146 -21.44 0.81 -11.07
C LEU A 146 -21.00 1.44 -12.40
N GLU A 147 -21.51 2.64 -12.70
CA GLU A 147 -21.09 3.43 -13.88
C GLU A 147 -19.61 3.82 -13.83
N SER A 148 -19.10 4.22 -12.66
CA SER A 148 -17.67 4.50 -12.48
C SER A 148 -16.79 3.29 -12.85
N SER A 149 -17.22 2.09 -12.46
CA SER A 149 -16.55 0.83 -12.80
C SER A 149 -16.66 0.47 -14.28
N ARG A 150 -17.79 0.77 -14.94
CA ARG A 150 -17.91 0.63 -16.41
C ARG A 150 -16.92 1.53 -17.14
N LEU A 151 -16.81 2.79 -16.71
CA LEU A 151 -15.83 3.73 -17.25
C LEU A 151 -14.38 3.26 -17.04
N TRP A 152 -14.08 2.68 -15.86
CA TRP A 152 -12.79 2.04 -15.57
C TRP A 152 -12.47 0.95 -16.60
N ARG A 153 -13.36 -0.03 -16.74
CA ARG A 153 -13.19 -1.16 -17.65
C ARG A 153 -13.01 -0.71 -19.10
N GLU A 154 -13.88 0.16 -19.59
CA GLU A 154 -13.79 0.71 -20.95
C GLU A 154 -12.45 1.42 -21.22
N THR A 155 -11.98 2.19 -20.23
CA THR A 155 -10.74 2.95 -20.37
C THR A 155 -9.52 2.03 -20.39
N VAL A 156 -9.50 1.01 -19.53
CA VAL A 156 -8.43 -0.01 -19.51
C VAL A 156 -8.42 -0.82 -20.80
N GLN A 157 -9.57 -1.25 -21.31
CA GLN A 157 -9.71 -1.93 -22.62
C GLN A 157 -9.21 -1.06 -23.79
N GLY A 158 -9.42 0.25 -23.71
CA GLY A 158 -8.88 1.19 -24.68
C GLY A 158 -7.35 1.22 -24.71
N ILE A 159 -6.71 1.04 -23.55
CA ILE A 159 -5.25 1.08 -23.37
C ILE A 159 -4.61 -0.28 -23.69
N GLU A 160 -5.29 -1.38 -23.36
CA GLU A 160 -4.86 -2.77 -23.62
C GLU A 160 -4.35 -2.98 -25.05
N LYS A 161 -4.98 -2.33 -26.04
CA LYS A 161 -4.60 -2.39 -27.45
C LYS A 161 -3.13 -1.98 -27.72
N ASN A 162 -2.54 -1.19 -26.83
CA ASN A 162 -1.15 -0.75 -26.94
C ASN A 162 -0.15 -1.72 -26.27
N TYR A 163 -0.64 -2.76 -25.58
CA TYR A 163 0.16 -3.73 -24.83
C TYR A 163 -0.24 -5.18 -25.19
N PRO A 164 -0.10 -5.60 -26.46
CA PRO A 164 -0.58 -6.90 -26.93
C PRO A 164 0.12 -8.11 -26.30
N GLU A 165 1.24 -7.90 -25.60
CA GLU A 165 1.97 -8.95 -24.90
C GLU A 165 1.46 -9.20 -23.47
N VAL A 166 0.59 -8.33 -22.95
CA VAL A 166 0.03 -8.45 -21.60
C VAL A 166 -1.29 -9.21 -21.66
N ASP A 167 -1.37 -10.32 -20.92
CA ASP A 167 -2.61 -11.05 -20.69
C ASP A 167 -3.46 -10.27 -19.68
N VAL A 168 -4.58 -9.70 -20.14
CA VAL A 168 -5.46 -8.86 -19.33
C VAL A 168 -6.72 -9.62 -18.94
N SER A 169 -6.96 -9.71 -17.64
CA SER A 169 -8.23 -10.17 -17.09
C SER A 169 -9.04 -9.02 -16.51
N TYR A 170 -10.35 -9.19 -16.47
CA TYR A 170 -11.30 -8.22 -15.91
C TYR A 170 -12.21 -8.92 -14.91
N GLU A 171 -12.05 -8.59 -13.64
CA GLU A 171 -12.69 -9.33 -12.55
C GLU A 171 -13.47 -8.42 -11.61
N PHE A 172 -14.52 -8.96 -11.01
CA PHE A 172 -15.29 -8.21 -10.03
C PHE A 172 -14.61 -8.23 -8.66
N VAL A 173 -14.67 -7.12 -7.93
CA VAL A 173 -14.04 -6.94 -6.61
C VAL A 173 -14.38 -8.06 -5.61
N ASP A 174 -15.63 -8.53 -5.60
CA ASP A 174 -16.08 -9.64 -4.75
C ASP A 174 -15.47 -10.99 -5.16
N ALA A 175 -15.33 -11.23 -6.46
CA ALA A 175 -14.61 -12.40 -6.94
C ALA A 175 -13.14 -12.32 -6.54
N VAL A 176 -12.47 -11.17 -6.75
CA VAL A 176 -11.06 -11.00 -6.41
C VAL A 176 -10.82 -11.22 -4.91
N ALA A 177 -11.66 -10.70 -4.03
CA ALA A 177 -11.59 -10.96 -2.59
C ALA A 177 -11.57 -12.47 -2.28
N MET A 178 -12.56 -13.21 -2.80
CA MET A 178 -12.59 -14.68 -2.64
C MET A 178 -11.38 -15.39 -3.24
N ARG A 179 -10.81 -14.87 -4.33
CA ARG A 179 -9.71 -15.45 -5.09
C ARG A 179 -8.35 -15.20 -4.44
N LEU A 180 -8.15 -14.07 -3.78
CA LEU A 180 -6.96 -13.81 -2.97
C LEU A 180 -6.79 -14.84 -1.85
N VAL A 181 -7.88 -15.34 -1.29
CA VAL A 181 -7.88 -16.40 -0.26
C VAL A 181 -7.63 -17.80 -0.84
N GLN A 182 -8.12 -18.06 -2.06
CA GLN A 182 -8.10 -19.40 -2.65
C GLN A 182 -6.86 -19.68 -3.48
N TRP A 183 -6.43 -18.71 -4.30
CA TRP A 183 -5.40 -18.86 -5.31
C TRP A 183 -4.66 -17.54 -5.60
N PRO A 184 -4.04 -16.88 -4.60
CA PRO A 184 -3.37 -15.59 -4.79
C PRO A 184 -2.25 -15.65 -5.84
N ASN A 185 -1.58 -16.80 -5.97
CA ASN A 185 -0.55 -17.10 -6.98
C ASN A 185 -1.03 -17.00 -8.44
N SER A 186 -2.33 -16.87 -8.69
CA SER A 186 -2.87 -16.66 -10.04
C SER A 186 -2.69 -15.23 -10.54
N TYR A 187 -2.47 -14.27 -9.64
CA TYR A 187 -2.31 -12.86 -9.97
C TYR A 187 -0.84 -12.43 -10.05
N ASP A 188 -0.59 -11.35 -10.78
CA ASP A 188 0.70 -10.69 -10.86
C ASP A 188 0.54 -9.19 -10.58
N VAL A 189 0.00 -8.43 -11.54
CA VAL A 189 -0.35 -7.02 -11.34
C VAL A 189 -1.85 -6.87 -11.27
N LEU A 190 -2.36 -6.21 -10.23
CA LEU A 190 -3.78 -5.83 -10.14
C LEU A 190 -3.90 -4.32 -10.15
N ILE A 191 -4.80 -3.78 -10.96
CA ILE A 191 -5.15 -2.35 -10.95
C ILE A 191 -6.60 -2.17 -10.51
N THR A 192 -6.86 -1.16 -9.69
CA THR A 192 -8.23 -0.89 -9.22
C THR A 192 -8.41 0.53 -8.69
N GLU A 193 -9.67 0.93 -8.49
CA GLU A 193 -10.04 2.22 -7.91
C GLU A 193 -9.68 2.33 -6.42
N ASN A 194 -9.85 3.53 -5.87
CA ASN A 194 -9.36 3.87 -4.53
C ASN A 194 -9.98 3.02 -3.42
N LEU A 195 -11.32 2.90 -3.37
CA LEU A 195 -12.00 2.15 -2.31
C LEU A 195 -11.74 0.63 -2.41
N PHE A 196 -11.85 0.06 -3.62
CA PHE A 196 -11.59 -1.37 -3.80
C PHE A 196 -10.13 -1.73 -3.51
N GLY A 197 -9.20 -0.87 -3.93
CA GLY A 197 -7.78 -1.04 -3.64
C GLY A 197 -7.49 -0.95 -2.15
N ASP A 198 -8.18 -0.08 -1.41
CA ASP A 198 -8.06 0.00 0.06
C ASP A 198 -8.33 -1.37 0.69
N ILE A 199 -9.49 -1.94 0.37
CA ILE A 199 -9.97 -3.19 0.96
C ILE A 199 -9.11 -4.37 0.53
N LEU A 200 -8.90 -4.54 -0.79
CA LEU A 200 -8.21 -5.71 -1.34
C LEU A 200 -6.72 -5.74 -0.99
N THR A 201 -6.08 -4.58 -0.87
CA THR A 201 -4.66 -4.55 -0.50
C THR A 201 -4.44 -4.89 0.97
N ASP A 202 -5.37 -4.48 1.85
CA ASP A 202 -5.35 -4.90 3.25
C ASP A 202 -5.65 -6.40 3.38
N GLU A 203 -6.62 -6.93 2.62
CA GLU A 203 -6.88 -8.37 2.52
C GLU A 203 -5.65 -9.14 2.01
N ALA A 204 -4.97 -8.64 0.98
CA ALA A 204 -3.77 -9.28 0.46
C ALA A 204 -2.61 -9.25 1.49
N SER A 205 -2.49 -8.18 2.28
CA SER A 205 -1.38 -8.01 3.21
C SER A 205 -1.28 -9.13 4.25
N VAL A 206 -2.41 -9.71 4.68
CA VAL A 206 -2.41 -10.78 5.70
C VAL A 206 -1.93 -12.11 5.14
N ILE A 207 -1.92 -12.29 3.81
CA ILE A 207 -1.39 -13.49 3.13
C ILE A 207 0.08 -13.72 3.52
N SER A 208 0.84 -12.63 3.64
CA SER A 208 2.27 -12.65 3.98
C SER A 208 2.58 -13.17 5.39
N GLY A 209 1.57 -13.30 6.26
CA GLY A 209 1.69 -13.73 7.64
C GLY A 209 1.99 -12.61 8.64
N SER A 210 2.38 -11.41 8.20
CA SER A 210 2.45 -10.23 9.05
C SER A 210 2.32 -8.92 8.28
N MET A 211 1.34 -8.11 8.67
CA MET A 211 1.17 -6.74 8.16
C MET A 211 2.39 -5.85 8.49
N GLY A 212 3.15 -6.16 9.55
CA GLY A 212 4.37 -5.47 9.96
C GLY A 212 5.55 -5.58 8.99
N LEU A 213 5.38 -6.32 7.89
CA LEU A 213 6.40 -6.54 6.86
C LEU A 213 6.09 -5.88 5.53
N MET A 214 4.89 -5.34 5.34
CA MET A 214 4.43 -4.91 4.03
C MET A 214 4.78 -3.44 3.77
N PRO A 215 5.67 -3.14 2.81
CA PRO A 215 5.99 -1.78 2.42
C PRO A 215 4.97 -1.25 1.41
N SER A 216 4.97 0.06 1.18
CA SER A 216 4.22 0.66 0.09
C SER A 216 4.90 1.91 -0.47
N ALA A 217 4.50 2.29 -1.68
CA ALA A 217 4.88 3.55 -2.30
C ALA A 217 3.64 4.27 -2.85
N SER A 218 3.58 5.58 -2.69
CA SER A 218 2.61 6.46 -3.33
C SER A 218 3.35 7.33 -4.34
N VAL A 219 3.08 7.11 -5.62
CA VAL A 219 3.86 7.64 -6.74
C VAL A 219 3.01 8.64 -7.53
N GLY A 220 3.59 9.79 -7.82
CA GLY A 220 3.05 10.80 -8.73
C GLY A 220 3.97 11.03 -9.93
N SER A 221 3.66 12.03 -10.74
CA SER A 221 4.49 12.36 -11.91
C SER A 221 5.86 12.97 -11.56
N LYS A 222 6.00 13.54 -10.35
CA LYS A 222 7.22 14.26 -9.93
C LYS A 222 7.75 13.84 -8.57
N ASN A 223 6.86 13.45 -7.66
CA ASN A 223 7.22 13.11 -6.29
C ASN A 223 6.80 11.68 -6.00
N ALA A 224 7.47 11.06 -5.02
CA ALA A 224 7.11 9.76 -4.50
C ALA A 224 7.23 9.77 -2.98
N LEU A 225 6.33 9.04 -2.33
CA LEU A 225 6.31 8.80 -0.90
C LEU A 225 6.39 7.30 -0.63
N TYR A 226 7.15 6.90 0.37
CA TYR A 226 7.35 5.51 0.77
C TYR A 226 6.96 5.37 2.24
N GLU A 227 6.12 4.39 2.55
CA GLU A 227 5.57 4.21 3.89
C GLU A 227 5.24 2.74 4.16
N PRO A 228 5.42 2.24 5.40
CA PRO A 228 4.83 0.98 5.80
C PRO A 228 3.30 1.06 5.73
N ILE A 229 2.62 -0.08 5.50
CA ILE A 229 1.16 -0.07 5.52
C ILE A 229 0.57 -0.10 6.93
N HIS A 230 1.35 -0.48 7.94
CA HIS A 230 0.86 -0.57 9.31
C HIS A 230 0.59 0.83 9.90
N GLY A 231 -0.40 0.92 10.79
CA GLY A 231 -0.72 2.16 11.50
C GLY A 231 0.32 2.58 12.53
N SER A 232 0.00 3.62 13.31
CA SER A 232 0.89 4.19 14.33
C SER A 232 1.11 3.32 15.56
N PHE A 233 0.25 2.32 15.77
CA PHE A 233 0.23 1.42 16.93
C PHE A 233 0.59 2.11 18.27
N PRO A 234 -0.27 3.03 18.74
CA PRO A 234 0.01 3.94 19.86
C PRO A 234 0.43 3.23 21.15
N GLU A 235 -0.09 2.03 21.40
CA GLU A 235 0.23 1.22 22.58
C GLU A 235 1.70 0.76 22.61
N ALA A 236 2.37 0.72 21.46
CA ALA A 236 3.79 0.37 21.33
C ALA A 236 4.73 1.58 21.37
N ALA A 237 4.21 2.80 21.34
CA ALA A 237 5.01 4.02 21.26
C ALA A 237 5.98 4.13 22.46
N GLY A 238 7.28 4.26 22.16
CA GLY A 238 8.32 4.40 23.18
C GLY A 238 8.72 3.11 23.91
N LEU A 239 8.10 1.96 23.61
CA LEU A 239 8.40 0.69 24.27
C LEU A 239 9.51 -0.12 23.57
N GLY A 240 9.97 0.31 22.39
CA GLY A 240 11.01 -0.39 21.65
C GLY A 240 10.59 -1.75 21.09
N ILE A 241 9.29 -1.97 20.89
CA ILE A 241 8.71 -3.24 20.41
C ILE A 241 8.12 -3.16 19.00
N ALA A 242 8.15 -1.98 18.37
CA ALA A 242 7.63 -1.77 17.02
C ALA A 242 8.52 -2.51 16.00
N ASN A 243 7.90 -3.21 15.05
CA ASN A 243 8.62 -3.88 13.98
C ASN A 243 9.14 -2.86 12.94
N PRO A 244 10.46 -2.69 12.76
CA PRO A 244 10.98 -1.70 11.82
C PRO A 244 10.98 -2.16 10.36
N LEU A 245 10.71 -3.44 10.11
CA LEU A 245 11.01 -4.09 8.82
C LEU A 245 10.18 -3.53 7.66
N ALA A 246 8.89 -3.25 7.83
CA ALA A 246 8.09 -2.63 6.77
C ALA A 246 8.62 -1.25 6.35
N THR A 247 9.06 -0.41 7.30
CA THR A 247 9.65 0.90 6.99
C THR A 247 10.98 0.74 6.27
N ILE A 248 11.82 -0.21 6.71
CA ILE A 248 13.10 -0.52 6.04
C ILE A 248 12.87 -1.04 4.62
N LEU A 249 11.88 -1.91 4.41
CA LEU A 249 11.49 -2.37 3.08
C LEU A 249 10.88 -1.25 2.22
N SER A 250 10.24 -0.26 2.83
CA SER A 250 9.77 0.94 2.14
C SER A 250 10.95 1.81 1.69
N ALA A 251 12.00 1.89 2.50
CA ALA A 251 13.26 2.50 2.07
C ALA A 251 13.93 1.69 0.93
N ALA A 252 13.86 0.35 0.93
CA ALA A 252 14.32 -0.44 -0.21
C ALA A 252 13.58 -0.09 -1.51
N MET A 253 12.25 0.05 -1.44
CA MET A 253 11.44 0.55 -2.56
C MET A 253 11.86 1.95 -2.99
N MET A 254 12.18 2.85 -2.05
CA MET A 254 12.66 4.19 -2.34
C MET A 254 13.95 4.18 -3.16
N PHE A 255 14.93 3.37 -2.76
CA PHE A 255 16.19 3.23 -3.48
C PHE A 255 15.95 2.71 -4.90
N GLU A 256 15.10 1.69 -5.06
CA GLU A 256 14.79 1.07 -6.35
C GLU A 256 14.03 2.00 -7.29
N MET A 257 13.02 2.71 -6.78
CA MET A 257 12.03 3.42 -7.59
C MET A 257 12.37 4.91 -7.79
N SER A 258 12.88 5.60 -6.77
CA SER A 258 13.22 7.03 -6.87
C SER A 258 14.67 7.27 -7.28
N PHE A 259 15.61 6.43 -6.82
CA PHE A 259 17.05 6.66 -7.05
C PHE A 259 17.66 5.73 -8.11
N ASN A 260 16.88 4.77 -8.63
CA ASN A 260 17.34 3.73 -9.55
C ASN A 260 18.52 2.90 -8.98
N MET A 261 18.63 2.83 -7.66
CA MET A 261 19.63 2.11 -6.88
C MET A 261 19.16 0.69 -6.58
N ARG A 262 18.94 -0.08 -7.65
CA ARG A 262 18.34 -1.43 -7.55
C ARG A 262 19.23 -2.42 -6.78
N LYS A 263 20.55 -2.25 -6.85
CA LYS A 263 21.48 -3.12 -6.14
C LYS A 263 21.35 -2.90 -4.64
N GLU A 264 21.33 -1.65 -4.21
CA GLU A 264 21.27 -1.24 -2.82
C GLU A 264 19.91 -1.57 -2.19
N GLY A 265 18.80 -1.34 -2.90
CA GLY A 265 17.48 -1.81 -2.46
C GLY A 265 17.42 -3.33 -2.30
N LYS A 266 18.03 -4.08 -3.23
CA LYS A 266 18.15 -5.54 -3.13
C LYS A 266 18.98 -5.99 -1.92
N GLU A 267 20.08 -5.32 -1.61
CA GLU A 267 20.87 -5.63 -0.40
C GLU A 267 20.06 -5.44 0.88
N ILE A 268 19.25 -4.37 0.97
CA ILE A 268 18.34 -4.16 2.10
C ILE A 268 17.34 -5.32 2.21
N ARG A 269 16.71 -5.74 1.11
CA ARG A 269 15.77 -6.87 1.09
C ARG A 269 16.45 -8.18 1.51
N ASN A 270 17.68 -8.42 1.05
CA ASN A 270 18.46 -9.59 1.43
C ASN A 270 18.76 -9.61 2.94
N ALA A 271 19.14 -8.47 3.52
CA ALA A 271 19.38 -8.34 4.95
C ALA A 271 18.10 -8.64 5.76
N VAL A 272 16.95 -8.11 5.33
CA VAL A 272 15.65 -8.42 5.96
C VAL A 272 15.33 -9.91 5.87
N ASN A 273 15.47 -10.53 4.70
CA ASN A 273 15.27 -11.96 4.52
C ASN A 273 16.18 -12.80 5.43
N TYR A 274 17.44 -12.38 5.60
CA TYR A 274 18.37 -13.03 6.50
C TYR A 274 17.95 -12.90 7.96
N SER A 275 17.59 -11.69 8.42
CA SER A 275 17.07 -11.45 9.78
C SER A 275 15.84 -12.30 10.09
N LEU A 276 14.89 -12.41 9.17
CA LEU A 276 13.72 -13.26 9.30
C LEU A 276 14.08 -14.74 9.41
N ARG A 277 15.05 -15.21 8.62
CA ARG A 277 15.51 -16.61 8.66
C ARG A 277 16.23 -16.97 9.95
N GLU A 278 17.07 -16.07 10.46
CA GLU A 278 17.82 -16.28 11.71
C GLU A 278 16.98 -16.00 12.98
N GLY A 279 15.69 -15.62 12.83
CA GLY A 279 14.81 -15.28 13.94
C GLY A 279 15.22 -14.02 14.70
N LYS A 280 16.00 -13.13 14.07
CA LYS A 280 16.46 -11.85 14.65
C LYS A 280 15.42 -10.76 14.41
N VAL A 281 14.26 -10.92 15.07
CA VAL A 281 13.04 -10.16 14.80
C VAL A 281 12.40 -9.61 16.09
N THR A 282 11.46 -8.68 15.92
CA THR A 282 10.63 -8.15 17.00
C THR A 282 9.55 -9.14 17.45
N GLN A 283 8.92 -8.84 18.59
CA GLN A 283 7.99 -9.75 19.29
C GLN A 283 6.76 -10.17 18.47
N ASP A 284 6.34 -9.37 17.49
CA ASP A 284 5.18 -9.64 16.62
C ASP A 284 5.41 -10.84 15.67
N LEU A 285 6.67 -11.14 15.36
CA LEU A 285 7.03 -12.22 14.43
C LEU A 285 7.49 -13.49 15.13
N ILE A 286 7.77 -13.43 16.43
CA ILE A 286 8.38 -14.55 17.14
C ILE A 286 7.35 -15.60 17.59
N GLU A 287 7.78 -16.84 17.74
CA GLU A 287 6.97 -17.88 18.39
C GLU A 287 6.91 -17.65 19.90
N LYS A 288 5.77 -18.01 20.51
CA LYS A 288 5.58 -17.87 21.96
C LYS A 288 6.69 -18.62 22.72
N GLY A 289 7.40 -17.91 23.58
CA GLY A 289 8.47 -18.47 24.42
C GLY A 289 9.89 -18.22 23.91
N ASN A 290 10.05 -17.73 22.68
CA ASN A 290 11.36 -17.35 22.14
C ASN A 290 11.70 -15.89 22.51
N LYS A 291 13.00 -15.58 22.57
CA LYS A 291 13.50 -14.24 22.89
C LYS A 291 13.46 -13.34 21.65
N SER A 292 12.67 -12.27 21.69
CA SER A 292 12.66 -11.21 20.67
C SER A 292 13.79 -10.19 20.85
N LEU A 293 14.05 -9.46 19.78
CA LEU A 293 14.85 -8.24 19.81
C LEU A 293 13.95 -7.01 19.93
N SER A 294 14.49 -5.92 20.45
CA SER A 294 13.89 -4.59 20.37
C SER A 294 13.98 -4.01 18.95
N THR A 295 13.20 -2.96 18.70
CA THR A 295 13.20 -2.21 17.42
C THR A 295 14.62 -1.82 17.00
N SER A 296 15.40 -1.26 17.92
CA SER A 296 16.77 -0.80 17.62
C SER A 296 17.72 -1.98 17.38
N GLU A 297 17.64 -3.04 18.18
CA GLU A 297 18.49 -4.23 18.00
C GLU A 297 18.26 -4.92 16.65
N VAL A 298 17.02 -4.94 16.13
CA VAL A 298 16.75 -5.41 14.76
C VAL A 298 17.41 -4.49 13.73
N GLY A 299 17.30 -3.17 13.91
CA GLY A 299 17.93 -2.19 13.03
C GLY A 299 19.45 -2.34 12.99
N ASP A 300 20.10 -2.42 14.16
CA ASP A 300 21.54 -2.60 14.30
C ASP A 300 22.01 -3.89 13.62
N PHE A 301 21.29 -5.00 13.84
CA PHE A 301 21.59 -6.27 13.20
C PHE A 301 21.52 -6.20 11.67
N LEU A 302 20.56 -5.48 11.11
CA LEU A 302 20.45 -5.31 9.65
C LEU A 302 21.61 -4.48 9.08
N VAL A 303 22.08 -3.46 9.80
CA VAL A 303 23.24 -2.65 9.40
C VAL A 303 24.50 -3.51 9.31
N GLU A 304 24.71 -4.44 10.25
CA GLU A 304 25.87 -5.36 10.22
C GLU A 304 25.92 -6.24 8.96
N LEU A 305 24.77 -6.49 8.33
CA LEU A 305 24.66 -7.32 7.12
C LEU A 305 24.91 -6.53 5.82
N ILE A 306 24.70 -5.22 5.83
CA ILE A 306 24.81 -4.35 4.65
C ILE A 306 26.23 -3.77 4.61
N LYS A 307 27.01 -4.13 3.58
CA LYS A 307 28.41 -3.72 3.39
C LYS A 307 28.60 -2.84 2.17
#